data_AF-A0A2J7ZPL5-F1
#
_entry.id   AF-A0A2J7ZPL5-F1
#
_cell.length_a   1.000
_cell.length_b   1.000
_cell.length_c   1.000
_cell.angle_alpha   90.00
_cell.angle_beta   90.00
_cell.angle_gamma   90.00
#
_symmetry.space_group_name_H-M   'P 1'
#
loop_
_entity.id
_entity.type
_entity.pdbx_description
1 polymer ?
#
loop_
_entity_poly.entity_id
_entity_poly.type
_entity_poly.pdbx_seq_one_letter_code
_entity_poly.pdbx_strand_id
1 'polypeptide(L)'
;MQVAPDDVLPALPPELLHRVLGLLPPNELACTARLICKSAAAAFSSPQHTTVRLSQPSPHDAFARRWGEPLAMRPLTLERRQQLLSLTGSSGDIANLQFVALRVGCLVGPAAALPAGTAAPGPPLDEAWWLRQEHNASVVDRVLDAAAEAGRRPMVEWIVANARFDGTQSPGFLTKLFLYGASCAAARGGHVGLMAWLQKRGNAVKKNDRYNPCDPYNILIAAAMGCDLRTLQRLYHTYLPRWNQGQVPAGRTMLADHHREHVVGVAATSATPDWRAKVEWLEGQGCPPTADPAYFAARCPDAPDRLAWLRSRGYPLTADAVTNAASSGNMEALQYLLAEGTPVDGSAVGAAAEHGNLPAMQMLHAHGSPITAGALRAAACAGSLPAVSWLLGLLGAEQQRAVLDAALISTAARSGCLVLLVRLWELGCPLTATTFARAASAGSEEVLEWLAEQGCPMEARRRSKAPDRRRYKILLARPGSSKQLRRLHGSEKPLGRGVPGRRRRPA
;
A
#
# COMPACT_ATOMS: atom_id res chain seq x y z
N MET A 1 -2.87 -20.91 43.79
CA MET A 1 -1.42 -21.18 43.73
C MET A 1 -0.98 -20.85 42.32
N GLN A 2 -0.27 -19.73 42.16
CA GLN A 2 0.26 -19.24 40.89
C GLN A 2 1.32 -20.21 40.39
N VAL A 3 1.21 -20.70 39.16
CA VAL A 3 2.30 -21.39 38.46
C VAL A 3 3.00 -20.34 37.63
N ALA A 4 4.26 -20.05 37.97
CA ALA A 4 5.16 -19.19 37.23
C ALA A 4 5.46 -19.81 35.84
N PRO A 5 5.61 -19.01 34.77
CA PRO A 5 6.08 -19.50 33.48
C PRO A 5 7.61 -19.57 33.49
N ASP A 6 8.18 -20.46 34.30
CA ASP A 6 9.61 -20.77 34.24
C ASP A 6 9.84 -21.91 33.22
N ASP A 7 10.60 -21.58 32.19
CA ASP A 7 11.49 -22.45 31.39
C ASP A 7 10.92 -23.78 30.82
N VAL A 8 10.26 -23.69 29.66
CA VAL A 8 9.87 -24.88 28.87
C VAL A 8 10.85 -25.20 27.72
N LEU A 9 12.00 -24.51 27.64
CA LEU A 9 13.11 -24.99 26.81
C LEU A 9 14.19 -25.54 27.76
N PRO A 10 14.38 -26.89 27.86
CA PRO A 10 15.56 -27.42 28.56
C PRO A 10 16.80 -26.75 27.97
N ALA A 11 17.78 -26.40 28.81
CA ALA A 11 18.97 -25.64 28.44
C ALA A 11 19.74 -26.28 27.27
N LEU A 12 19.27 -26.01 26.05
CA LEU A 12 19.87 -26.48 24.81
C LEU A 12 21.23 -25.79 24.70
N PRO A 13 22.29 -26.52 24.30
CA PRO A 13 23.53 -25.90 23.87
C PRO A 13 23.24 -24.78 22.88
N PRO A 14 23.93 -23.63 22.97
CA PRO A 14 23.62 -22.45 22.16
C PRO A 14 23.60 -22.75 20.66
N GLU A 15 24.40 -23.71 20.18
CA GLU A 15 24.45 -24.17 18.79
C GLU A 15 23.16 -24.90 18.38
N LEU A 16 22.60 -25.73 19.27
CA LEU A 16 21.33 -26.41 19.02
C LEU A 16 20.16 -25.45 19.14
N LEU A 17 20.21 -24.51 20.09
CA LEU A 17 19.22 -23.45 20.23
C LEU A 17 19.17 -22.59 18.96
N HIS A 18 20.31 -22.15 18.42
CA HIS A 18 20.36 -21.37 17.17
C HIS A 18 19.83 -22.15 15.97
N ARG A 19 20.14 -23.46 15.88
CA ARG A 19 19.59 -24.32 14.81
C ARG A 19 18.07 -24.45 14.91
N VAL A 20 17.54 -24.71 16.11
CA VAL A 20 16.09 -24.84 16.32
C VAL A 20 15.39 -23.52 16.02
N LEU A 21 15.90 -22.39 16.52
CA LEU A 21 15.34 -21.08 16.25
C LEU A 21 15.41 -20.74 14.77
N GLY A 22 16.52 -21.06 14.08
CA GLY A 22 16.68 -20.83 12.65
C GLY A 22 15.69 -21.59 11.74
N LEU A 23 14.96 -22.57 12.26
CA LEU A 23 13.89 -23.28 11.54
C LEU A 23 12.52 -22.59 11.67
N LEU A 24 12.38 -21.63 12.58
CA LEU A 24 11.12 -20.92 12.77
C LEU A 24 10.82 -20.00 11.57
N PRO A 25 9.53 -19.76 11.26
CA PRO A 25 9.14 -18.78 10.25
C PRO A 25 9.77 -17.40 10.50
N PRO A 26 10.02 -16.59 9.46
CA PRO A 26 10.74 -15.31 9.59
C PRO A 26 10.14 -14.34 10.62
N ASN A 27 8.80 -14.28 10.71
CA ASN A 27 8.14 -13.42 11.69
C ASN A 27 8.16 -14.01 13.10
N GLU A 28 8.18 -15.33 13.27
CA GLU A 28 8.40 -15.94 14.58
C GLU A 28 9.82 -15.66 15.05
N LEU A 29 10.82 -15.81 14.18
CA LEU A 29 12.19 -15.39 14.45
C LEU A 29 12.28 -13.93 14.93
N ALA A 30 11.63 -13.02 14.19
CA ALA A 30 11.66 -11.60 14.49
C ALA A 30 10.94 -11.24 15.80
N CYS A 31 9.83 -11.93 16.12
CA CYS A 31 8.96 -11.58 17.25
C CYS A 31 9.24 -12.37 18.53
N THR A 32 9.82 -13.57 18.46
CA THR A 32 9.99 -14.47 19.61
C THR A 32 11.44 -14.89 19.82
N ALA A 33 12.13 -15.39 18.78
CA ALA A 33 13.46 -15.99 18.94
C ALA A 33 14.51 -15.03 19.54
N ARG A 34 14.45 -13.74 19.18
CA ARG A 34 15.36 -12.70 19.71
C ARG A 34 15.09 -12.33 21.17
N LEU A 35 13.90 -12.64 21.68
CA LEU A 35 13.50 -12.30 23.05
C LEU A 35 13.88 -13.39 24.07
N ILE A 36 14.39 -14.54 23.61
CA ILE A 36 14.69 -15.70 24.45
C ILE A 36 15.99 -15.49 25.24
N CYS A 37 17.09 -15.05 24.59
CA CYS A 37 18.37 -14.81 25.27
C CYS A 37 19.31 -13.89 24.48
N LYS A 38 20.36 -13.38 25.14
CA LYS A 38 21.35 -12.48 24.53
C LYS A 38 22.10 -13.12 23.36
N SER A 39 22.42 -14.41 23.45
CA SER A 39 23.13 -15.12 22.38
C SER A 39 22.26 -15.28 21.12
N ALA A 40 20.96 -15.56 21.27
CA ALA A 40 20.01 -15.58 20.15
C ALA A 40 19.80 -14.17 19.56
N ALA A 41 19.71 -13.14 20.39
CA ALA A 41 19.61 -11.76 19.91
C ALA A 41 20.84 -11.32 19.08
N ALA A 42 22.04 -11.77 19.46
CA ALA A 42 23.27 -11.53 18.71
C ALA A 42 23.30 -12.30 17.39
N ALA A 43 22.96 -13.60 17.42
CA ALA A 43 22.92 -14.47 16.24
C ALA A 43 21.88 -14.00 15.18
N PHE A 44 20.75 -13.46 15.62
CA PHE A 44 19.65 -13.01 14.74
C PHE A 44 19.53 -11.48 14.71
N SER A 45 20.65 -10.79 14.52
CA SER A 45 20.71 -9.32 14.49
C SER A 45 20.57 -8.69 13.10
N SER A 46 20.74 -9.47 12.03
CA SER A 46 20.64 -8.98 10.65
C SER A 46 19.22 -8.54 10.30
N PRO A 47 19.04 -7.54 9.40
CA PRO A 47 17.72 -7.01 9.01
C PRO A 47 16.69 -8.06 8.60
N GLN A 48 17.13 -9.16 7.99
CA GLN A 48 16.28 -10.28 7.58
C GLN A 48 15.58 -10.98 8.76
N HIS A 49 16.20 -10.95 9.94
CA HIS A 49 15.70 -11.56 11.17
C HIS A 49 15.07 -10.55 12.14
N THR A 50 15.07 -9.26 11.80
CA THR A 50 14.50 -8.20 12.65
C THR A 50 13.27 -7.54 12.02
N THR A 51 13.08 -7.69 10.70
CA THR A 51 11.97 -7.10 9.96
C THR A 51 10.77 -8.04 9.96
N VAL A 52 9.64 -7.60 10.52
CA VAL A 52 8.36 -8.32 10.47
C VAL A 52 7.68 -8.04 9.12
N ARG A 53 7.37 -9.09 8.36
CA ARG A 53 6.65 -9.03 7.09
C ARG A 53 5.17 -9.35 7.31
N LEU A 54 4.31 -8.34 7.28
CA LEU A 54 2.87 -8.52 7.54
C LEU A 54 2.15 -9.43 6.52
N SER A 55 2.73 -9.63 5.33
CA SER A 55 2.24 -10.57 4.32
C SER A 55 2.56 -12.04 4.62
N GLN A 56 3.23 -12.32 5.75
CA GLN A 56 3.52 -13.65 6.24
C GLN A 56 2.85 -13.86 7.62
N PRO A 57 2.50 -15.11 7.99
CA PRO A 57 1.93 -15.40 9.31
C PRO A 57 2.79 -14.83 10.43
N SER A 58 2.14 -14.27 11.46
CA SER A 58 2.83 -13.64 12.59
C SER A 58 2.22 -14.16 13.90
N PRO A 59 3.01 -14.36 14.97
CA PRO A 59 2.46 -14.74 16.27
C PRO A 59 1.36 -13.78 16.72
N HIS A 60 0.19 -14.31 17.09
CA HIS A 60 -0.98 -13.52 17.44
C HIS A 60 -0.69 -12.51 18.56
N ASP A 61 0.04 -12.92 19.60
CA ASP A 61 0.37 -12.04 20.73
C ASP A 61 1.27 -10.86 20.34
N ALA A 62 2.21 -11.08 19.40
CA ALA A 62 3.06 -10.00 18.91
C ALA A 62 2.27 -9.03 18.03
N PHE A 63 1.40 -9.56 17.19
CA PHE A 63 0.51 -8.78 16.33
C PHE A 63 -0.49 -7.96 17.17
N ALA A 64 -1.13 -8.58 18.15
CA ALA A 64 -2.06 -7.94 19.06
C ALA A 64 -1.39 -6.87 19.94
N ARG A 65 -0.15 -7.09 20.43
CA ARG A 65 0.61 -6.05 21.13
C ARG A 65 0.86 -4.82 20.26
N ARG A 66 1.12 -5.00 18.96
CA ARG A 66 1.38 -3.86 18.06
C ARG A 66 0.10 -3.11 17.68
N TRP A 67 -0.97 -3.84 17.39
CA TRP A 67 -2.20 -3.28 16.78
C TRP A 67 -3.38 -3.16 17.74
N GLY A 68 -3.25 -3.63 18.98
CA GLY A 68 -4.26 -3.58 20.03
C GLY A 68 -4.20 -2.34 20.92
N GLU A 69 -3.10 -1.58 20.88
CA GLU A 69 -2.94 -0.35 21.65
C GLU A 69 -4.00 0.70 21.24
N PRO A 70 -4.60 1.46 22.18
CA PRO A 70 -5.70 2.39 21.91
C PRO A 70 -5.43 3.42 20.80
N LEU A 71 -4.16 3.74 20.55
CA LEU A 71 -3.74 4.77 19.59
C LEU A 71 -2.94 4.18 18.41
N ALA A 72 -2.90 2.85 18.25
CA ALA A 72 -2.11 2.19 17.21
C ALA A 72 -2.54 2.59 15.78
N MET A 73 -3.84 2.87 15.59
CA MET A 73 -4.42 3.21 14.29
C MET A 73 -4.43 4.70 13.99
N ARG A 74 -4.25 5.54 15.03
CA ARG A 74 -4.29 7.01 14.94
C ARG A 74 -3.31 7.62 13.91
N PRO A 75 -2.04 7.14 13.79
CA PRO A 75 -1.11 7.69 12.80
C PRO A 75 -1.34 7.16 11.38
N LEU A 76 -2.24 6.19 11.19
CA LEU A 76 -2.45 5.55 9.89
C LEU A 76 -3.58 6.24 9.11
N THR A 77 -3.30 6.62 7.86
CA THR A 77 -4.33 7.03 6.91
C THR A 77 -5.28 5.87 6.61
N LEU A 78 -6.46 6.18 6.08
CA LEU A 78 -7.43 5.17 5.61
C LEU A 78 -6.79 4.20 4.61
N GLU A 79 -5.93 4.69 3.73
CA GLU A 79 -5.21 3.86 2.76
C GLU A 79 -4.24 2.90 3.46
N ARG A 80 -3.42 3.38 4.41
CA ARG A 80 -2.52 2.52 5.20
C ARG A 80 -3.27 1.48 6.02
N ARG A 81 -4.43 1.85 6.54
CA ARG A 81 -5.36 0.97 7.26
C ARG A 81 -5.91 -0.14 6.35
N GLN A 82 -6.27 0.18 5.11
CA GLN A 82 -6.68 -0.81 4.10
C GLN A 82 -5.51 -1.70 3.64
N GLN A 83 -4.29 -1.14 3.53
CA GLN A 83 -3.07 -1.92 3.25
C GLN A 83 -2.77 -2.92 4.37
N LEU A 84 -2.91 -2.52 5.64
CA LEU A 84 -2.74 -3.42 6.78
C LEU A 84 -3.69 -4.62 6.70
N LEU A 85 -4.97 -4.39 6.35
CA LEU A 85 -5.94 -5.47 6.14
C LEU A 85 -5.54 -6.38 4.98
N SER A 86 -5.14 -5.80 3.85
CA SER A 86 -4.75 -6.56 2.65
C SER A 86 -3.52 -7.44 2.92
N LEU A 87 -2.48 -6.89 3.57
CA LEU A 87 -1.28 -7.63 3.96
C LEU A 87 -1.61 -8.75 4.94
N THR A 88 -2.46 -8.48 5.93
CA THR A 88 -2.91 -9.52 6.88
C THR A 88 -3.73 -10.60 6.15
N GLY A 89 -4.54 -10.25 5.15
CA GLY A 89 -5.19 -11.21 4.26
C GLY A 89 -4.19 -12.09 3.50
N SER A 90 -3.14 -11.48 2.91
CA SER A 90 -2.06 -12.20 2.24
C SER A 90 -1.24 -13.11 3.17
N SER A 91 -1.22 -12.84 4.47
CA SER A 91 -0.55 -13.72 5.44
C SER A 91 -1.22 -15.09 5.56
N GLY A 92 -2.54 -15.16 5.36
CA GLY A 92 -3.34 -16.36 5.57
C GLY A 92 -3.73 -16.61 7.04
N ASP A 93 -3.38 -15.70 7.96
CA ASP A 93 -3.74 -15.80 9.37
C ASP A 93 -5.14 -15.21 9.64
N ILE A 94 -6.13 -16.08 9.77
CA ILE A 94 -7.53 -15.71 9.97
C ILE A 94 -7.72 -15.01 11.33
N ALA A 95 -7.01 -15.44 12.38
CA ALA A 95 -7.15 -14.87 13.72
C ALA A 95 -6.64 -13.42 13.76
N ASN A 96 -5.48 -13.16 13.15
CA ASN A 96 -4.94 -11.80 13.04
C ASN A 96 -5.83 -10.91 12.16
N LEU A 97 -6.39 -11.45 11.07
CA LEU A 97 -7.32 -10.70 10.22
C LEU A 97 -8.59 -10.32 10.99
N GLN A 98 -9.20 -11.25 11.72
CA GLN A 98 -10.36 -11.00 12.56
C GLN A 98 -10.07 -9.94 13.63
N PHE A 99 -8.91 -10.05 14.29
CA PHE A 99 -8.50 -9.11 15.32
C PHE A 99 -8.37 -7.67 14.79
N VAL A 100 -7.71 -7.52 13.64
CA VAL A 100 -7.41 -6.20 13.05
C VAL A 100 -8.64 -5.59 12.38
N ALA A 101 -9.50 -6.38 11.75
CA ALA A 101 -10.73 -5.92 11.12
C ALA A 101 -11.63 -5.11 12.07
N LEU A 102 -11.67 -5.47 13.35
CA LEU A 102 -12.45 -4.78 14.37
C LEU A 102 -11.90 -3.41 14.81
N ARG A 103 -10.63 -3.13 14.51
CA ARG A 103 -9.88 -2.00 15.07
C ARG A 103 -9.43 -1.00 14.02
N VAL A 104 -9.31 -1.43 12.77
CA VAL A 104 -8.78 -0.64 11.66
C VAL A 104 -9.73 0.49 11.24
N GLY A 105 -10.98 0.53 11.71
CA GLY A 105 -11.90 1.64 11.47
C GLY A 105 -12.21 1.93 9.99
N CYS A 106 -11.94 0.95 9.11
CA CYS A 106 -12.28 0.98 7.69
C CYS A 106 -13.70 0.45 7.41
N LEU A 107 -14.37 -0.08 8.45
CA LEU A 107 -15.67 -0.72 8.38
C LEU A 107 -16.74 0.19 8.98
N VAL A 108 -17.96 0.16 8.44
CA VAL A 108 -19.09 0.98 8.90
C VAL A 108 -20.01 0.15 9.80
N GLY A 109 -20.39 0.64 10.99
CA GLY A 109 -21.44 0.04 11.84
C GLY A 109 -21.30 0.26 13.35
N PRO A 110 -22.38 0.06 14.15
CA PRO A 110 -22.40 0.32 15.60
C PRO A 110 -21.48 -0.60 16.43
N ALA A 111 -20.99 -1.69 15.84
CA ALA A 111 -20.00 -2.61 16.44
C ALA A 111 -18.57 -2.38 15.90
N ALA A 112 -18.35 -1.41 14.99
CA ALA A 112 -17.06 -1.16 14.35
C ALA A 112 -16.03 -0.46 15.25
N ALA A 113 -16.39 -0.19 16.51
CA ALA A 113 -15.49 0.35 17.51
C ALA A 113 -15.67 -0.44 18.82
N LEU A 114 -14.88 -1.50 19.00
CA LEU A 114 -14.51 -1.85 20.38
C LEU A 114 -13.75 -0.66 20.95
N PRO A 115 -13.99 -0.25 22.21
CA PRO A 115 -13.26 0.86 22.80
C PRO A 115 -11.76 0.60 22.69
N ALA A 116 -11.06 1.58 22.15
CA ALA A 116 -9.61 1.62 22.05
C ALA A 116 -8.99 1.22 23.41
N GLY A 117 -8.25 0.10 23.45
CA GLY A 117 -7.57 -0.38 24.67
C GLY A 117 -8.03 -1.70 25.28
N THR A 118 -8.94 -2.45 24.66
CA THR A 118 -9.18 -3.84 25.10
C THR A 118 -8.14 -4.78 24.49
N ALA A 119 -7.22 -5.26 25.35
CA ALA A 119 -6.26 -6.33 25.03
C ALA A 119 -6.94 -7.70 24.83
N ALA A 120 -8.21 -7.82 25.16
CA ALA A 120 -8.96 -9.04 24.97
C ALA A 120 -9.17 -9.31 23.46
N PRO A 121 -9.10 -10.59 23.02
CA PRO A 121 -9.71 -10.96 21.76
C PRO A 121 -11.14 -10.42 21.80
N GLY A 122 -11.57 -9.72 20.74
CA GLY A 122 -12.98 -9.35 20.63
C GLY A 122 -13.84 -10.61 20.78
N PRO A 123 -15.14 -10.49 21.09
CA PRO A 123 -16.02 -11.66 21.04
C PRO A 123 -15.78 -12.39 19.70
N PRO A 124 -15.73 -13.74 19.68
CA PRO A 124 -15.52 -14.49 18.46
C PRO A 124 -16.49 -13.94 17.44
N LEU A 125 -15.95 -13.36 16.38
CA LEU A 125 -16.77 -12.65 15.41
C LEU A 125 -17.70 -13.69 14.81
N ASP A 126 -18.99 -13.52 15.06
CA ASP A 126 -20.01 -14.30 14.38
C ASP A 126 -19.70 -14.22 12.89
N GLU A 127 -19.59 -15.39 12.27
CA GLU A 127 -19.01 -15.66 10.94
C GLU A 127 -19.49 -14.68 9.84
N ALA A 128 -20.69 -14.13 9.99
CA ALA A 128 -21.30 -13.17 9.07
C ALA A 128 -21.17 -11.68 9.45
N TRP A 129 -20.48 -11.30 10.54
CA TRP A 129 -20.40 -9.91 11.02
C TRP A 129 -19.73 -8.96 10.01
N TRP A 130 -18.61 -9.40 9.44
CA TRP A 130 -17.77 -8.55 8.59
C TRP A 130 -18.48 -8.10 7.31
N LEU A 131 -19.48 -8.87 6.87
CA LEU A 131 -20.16 -8.73 5.59
C LEU A 131 -21.66 -8.48 5.63
N ARG A 132 -22.29 -8.45 6.82
CA ARG A 132 -23.69 -8.02 6.96
C ARG A 132 -23.91 -6.54 6.62
N GLN A 133 -22.85 -5.75 6.44
CA GLN A 133 -22.93 -4.33 6.12
C GLN A 133 -22.58 -4.12 4.64
N GLU A 134 -23.57 -3.72 3.83
CA GLU A 134 -23.44 -3.47 2.38
C GLU A 134 -22.30 -2.50 2.03
N HIS A 135 -21.93 -1.61 2.96
CA HIS A 135 -20.88 -0.61 2.77
C HIS A 135 -19.44 -1.12 2.98
N ASN A 136 -19.23 -2.38 3.36
CA ASN A 136 -17.89 -2.95 3.58
C ASN A 136 -17.34 -3.75 2.37
N ALA A 137 -18.12 -3.92 1.31
CA ALA A 137 -17.80 -4.81 0.19
C ALA A 137 -16.46 -4.50 -0.51
N SER A 138 -16.06 -3.23 -0.59
CA SER A 138 -14.79 -2.84 -1.23
C SER A 138 -13.54 -3.17 -0.39
N VAL A 139 -13.68 -3.29 0.93
CA VAL A 139 -12.59 -3.71 1.82
C VAL A 139 -12.46 -5.22 1.74
N VAL A 140 -13.60 -5.91 1.71
CA VAL A 140 -13.68 -7.35 1.55
C VAL A 140 -13.03 -7.82 0.26
N ASP A 141 -13.41 -7.20 -0.86
CA ASP A 141 -12.89 -7.53 -2.18
C ASP A 141 -11.36 -7.42 -2.22
N ARG A 142 -10.80 -6.35 -1.64
CA ARG A 142 -9.35 -6.18 -1.54
C ARG A 142 -8.65 -7.23 -0.70
N VAL A 143 -9.23 -7.62 0.43
CA VAL A 143 -8.66 -8.69 1.28
C VAL A 143 -8.75 -10.04 0.57
N LEU A 144 -9.86 -10.32 -0.12
CA LEU A 144 -10.05 -11.52 -0.93
C LEU A 144 -9.02 -11.60 -2.06
N ASP A 145 -8.84 -10.52 -2.82
CA ASP A 145 -7.84 -10.42 -3.88
C ASP A 145 -6.44 -10.63 -3.33
N ALA A 146 -6.08 -9.95 -2.24
CA ALA A 146 -4.77 -10.08 -1.61
C ALA A 146 -4.49 -11.50 -1.08
N ALA A 147 -5.51 -12.18 -0.54
CA ALA A 147 -5.40 -13.57 -0.09
C ALA A 147 -5.30 -14.55 -1.28
N ALA A 148 -6.04 -14.30 -2.36
CA ALA A 148 -6.03 -15.11 -3.57
C ALA A 148 -4.70 -14.97 -4.33
N GLU A 149 -4.17 -13.76 -4.47
CA GLU A 149 -2.86 -13.47 -5.07
C GLU A 149 -1.71 -14.08 -4.28
N ALA A 150 -1.82 -14.17 -2.95
CA ALA A 150 -0.87 -14.87 -2.10
C ALA A 150 -1.11 -16.39 -1.98
N GLY A 151 -2.15 -16.93 -2.63
CA GLY A 151 -2.43 -18.37 -2.67
C GLY A 151 -2.94 -18.95 -1.36
N ARG A 152 -3.48 -18.13 -0.47
CA ARG A 152 -3.96 -18.53 0.86
C ARG A 152 -5.33 -19.19 0.76
N ARG A 153 -5.37 -20.41 0.20
CA ARG A 153 -6.61 -21.14 -0.05
C ARG A 153 -7.54 -21.25 1.18
N PRO A 154 -7.08 -21.58 2.40
CA PRO A 154 -7.96 -21.63 3.57
C PRO A 154 -8.61 -20.28 3.90
N MET A 155 -7.85 -19.18 3.78
CA MET A 155 -8.36 -17.81 3.96
C MET A 155 -9.40 -17.46 2.90
N VAL A 156 -9.13 -17.79 1.63
CA VAL A 156 -10.06 -17.55 0.52
C VAL A 156 -11.34 -18.37 0.68
N GLU A 157 -11.22 -19.65 1.04
CA GLU A 157 -12.37 -20.51 1.32
C GLU A 157 -13.20 -19.97 2.48
N TRP A 158 -12.53 -19.55 3.57
CA TRP A 158 -13.17 -18.92 4.71
C TRP A 158 -13.90 -17.63 4.30
N ILE A 159 -13.25 -16.69 3.61
CA ILE A 159 -13.86 -15.47 3.12
C ILE A 159 -15.09 -15.79 2.26
N VAL A 160 -14.94 -16.68 1.26
CA VAL A 160 -16.02 -16.97 0.31
C VAL A 160 -17.22 -17.65 0.99
N ALA A 161 -16.98 -18.51 1.98
CA ALA A 161 -18.05 -19.15 2.76
C ALA A 161 -18.80 -18.14 3.65
N ASN A 162 -18.06 -17.25 4.31
CA ASN A 162 -18.61 -16.27 5.24
C ASN A 162 -19.25 -15.06 4.55
N ALA A 163 -18.91 -14.86 3.28
CA ALA A 163 -19.38 -13.73 2.51
C ALA A 163 -20.79 -13.81 1.96
N ARG A 164 -21.48 -14.93 2.17
CA ARG A 164 -22.80 -15.18 1.59
C ARG A 164 -22.84 -14.83 0.10
N PHE A 165 -21.74 -15.18 -0.59
CA PHE A 165 -21.64 -15.25 -2.04
C PHE A 165 -22.54 -16.36 -2.63
N ASP A 166 -23.38 -17.00 -1.81
CA ASP A 166 -24.35 -18.02 -2.22
C ASP A 166 -25.53 -17.43 -3.01
N GLY A 167 -25.57 -16.11 -3.23
CA GLY A 167 -26.59 -15.43 -4.04
C GLY A 167 -27.98 -15.41 -3.41
N THR A 168 -28.08 -15.78 -2.13
CA THR A 168 -29.36 -15.81 -1.41
C THR A 168 -29.81 -14.43 -0.95
N GLN A 169 -28.87 -13.47 -0.76
CA GLN A 169 -29.19 -12.09 -0.37
C GLN A 169 -28.36 -10.98 -1.06
N SER A 170 -27.21 -11.29 -1.68
CA SER A 170 -26.48 -10.30 -2.49
C SER A 170 -26.94 -10.34 -3.95
N PRO A 171 -26.98 -9.20 -4.68
CA PRO A 171 -27.21 -9.21 -6.12
C PRO A 171 -26.18 -10.15 -6.76
N GLY A 172 -26.62 -11.25 -7.37
CA GLY A 172 -25.71 -12.27 -7.94
C GLY A 172 -24.64 -11.69 -8.89
N PHE A 173 -24.87 -10.48 -9.40
CA PHE A 173 -23.89 -9.65 -10.09
C PHE A 173 -22.62 -9.34 -9.28
N LEU A 174 -22.73 -8.81 -8.05
CA LEU A 174 -21.56 -8.41 -7.24
C LEU A 174 -20.74 -9.62 -6.81
N THR A 175 -21.41 -10.69 -6.41
CA THR A 175 -20.80 -11.99 -6.12
C THR A 175 -19.94 -12.48 -7.29
N LYS A 176 -20.50 -12.44 -8.50
CA LYS A 176 -19.79 -12.90 -9.70
C LYS A 176 -18.58 -12.02 -10.00
N LEU A 177 -18.69 -10.71 -9.79
CA LEU A 177 -17.60 -9.77 -9.98
C LEU A 177 -16.44 -10.03 -9.01
N PHE A 178 -16.71 -10.21 -7.72
CA PHE A 178 -15.68 -10.48 -6.71
C PHE A 178 -15.00 -11.83 -6.91
N LEU A 179 -15.76 -12.89 -7.22
CA LEU A 179 -15.17 -14.20 -7.55
C LEU A 179 -14.29 -14.13 -8.81
N TYR A 180 -14.66 -13.29 -9.79
CA TYR A 180 -13.87 -13.07 -10.98
C TYR A 180 -12.59 -12.26 -10.68
N GLY A 181 -12.68 -11.19 -9.89
CA GLY A 181 -11.53 -10.43 -9.38
C GLY A 181 -10.53 -11.33 -8.66
N ALA A 182 -11.02 -12.13 -7.71
CA ALA A 182 -10.23 -13.10 -6.96
C ALA A 182 -9.60 -14.17 -7.87
N SER A 183 -10.30 -14.58 -8.93
CA SER A 183 -9.74 -15.51 -9.93
C SER A 183 -8.55 -14.88 -10.67
N CYS A 184 -8.67 -13.61 -11.05
CA CYS A 184 -7.57 -12.86 -11.67
C CYS A 184 -6.42 -12.67 -10.67
N ALA A 185 -6.71 -12.35 -9.41
CA ALA A 185 -5.71 -12.25 -8.36
C ALA A 185 -4.95 -13.57 -8.16
N ALA A 186 -5.66 -14.70 -8.05
CA ALA A 186 -5.05 -16.03 -7.99
C ALA A 186 -4.17 -16.35 -9.21
N ALA A 187 -4.59 -15.92 -10.41
CA ALA A 187 -3.77 -16.07 -11.62
C ALA A 187 -2.51 -15.20 -11.61
N ARG A 188 -2.58 -13.95 -11.12
CA ARG A 188 -1.41 -13.08 -10.91
C ARG A 188 -0.41 -13.68 -9.92
N GLY A 189 -0.90 -14.41 -8.92
CA GLY A 189 -0.06 -15.17 -7.99
C GLY A 189 0.44 -16.52 -8.52
N GLY A 190 0.03 -16.94 -9.71
CA GLY A 190 0.39 -18.26 -10.27
C GLY A 190 -0.35 -19.44 -9.65
N HIS A 191 -1.41 -19.20 -8.86
CA HIS A 191 -2.17 -20.23 -8.15
C HIS A 191 -3.27 -20.84 -9.03
N VAL A 192 -2.88 -21.57 -10.07
CA VAL A 192 -3.78 -22.14 -11.10
C VAL A 192 -4.93 -22.98 -10.51
N GLY A 193 -4.65 -23.79 -9.49
CA GLY A 193 -5.68 -24.60 -8.83
C GLY A 193 -6.72 -23.77 -8.08
N LEU A 194 -6.30 -22.68 -7.43
CA LEU A 194 -7.18 -21.76 -6.72
C LEU A 194 -8.01 -20.92 -7.71
N MET A 195 -7.37 -20.43 -8.78
CA MET A 195 -8.03 -19.74 -9.89
C MET A 195 -9.15 -20.62 -10.49
N ALA A 196 -8.86 -21.88 -10.82
CA ALA A 196 -9.85 -22.79 -11.40
C ALA A 196 -11.03 -23.06 -10.45
N TRP A 197 -10.75 -23.18 -9.14
CA TRP A 197 -11.78 -23.35 -8.11
C TRP A 197 -12.71 -22.11 -8.01
N LEU A 198 -12.14 -20.91 -8.02
CA LEU A 198 -12.88 -19.64 -8.00
C LEU A 198 -13.74 -19.48 -9.27
N GLN A 199 -13.19 -19.77 -10.45
CA GLN A 199 -13.92 -19.73 -11.72
C GLN A 199 -15.10 -20.72 -11.73
N LYS A 200 -14.90 -21.94 -11.23
CA LYS A 200 -15.97 -22.94 -11.13
C LYS A 200 -17.13 -22.43 -10.26
N ARG A 201 -16.82 -21.78 -9.13
CA ARG A 201 -17.83 -21.15 -8.26
C ARG A 201 -18.51 -19.95 -8.93
N GLY A 202 -17.75 -19.06 -9.56
CA GLY A 202 -18.30 -17.89 -10.27
C GLY A 202 -19.24 -18.27 -11.42
N ASN A 203 -18.95 -19.38 -12.11
CA ASN A 203 -19.81 -19.92 -13.18
C ASN A 203 -21.10 -20.55 -12.66
N ALA A 204 -21.14 -21.01 -11.40
CA ALA A 204 -22.33 -21.57 -10.77
C ALA A 204 -23.34 -20.48 -10.34
N VAL A 205 -22.91 -19.22 -10.24
CA VAL A 205 -23.78 -18.09 -9.94
C VAL A 205 -24.68 -17.79 -11.13
N LYS A 206 -26.01 -17.75 -10.90
CA LYS A 206 -27.03 -17.55 -11.94
C LYS A 206 -26.74 -16.30 -12.78
N LYS A 207 -26.85 -16.43 -14.11
CA LYS A 207 -26.68 -15.32 -15.05
C LYS A 207 -27.82 -14.31 -14.85
N ASN A 208 -27.48 -13.03 -14.65
CA ASN A 208 -28.36 -11.96 -15.08
C ASN A 208 -27.97 -11.67 -16.54
N ASP A 209 -28.81 -12.10 -17.48
CA ASP A 209 -28.51 -12.15 -18.92
C ASP A 209 -28.30 -10.79 -19.62
N ARG A 210 -28.27 -9.67 -18.87
CA ARG A 210 -28.12 -8.33 -19.47
C ARG A 210 -26.70 -7.78 -19.50
N TYR A 211 -25.75 -8.35 -18.75
CA TYR A 211 -24.37 -7.86 -18.73
C TYR A 211 -23.41 -8.93 -18.19
N ASN A 212 -22.39 -9.32 -18.96
CA ASN A 212 -21.26 -10.08 -18.44
C ASN A 212 -20.16 -9.09 -18.02
N PRO A 213 -19.98 -8.79 -16.72
CA PRO A 213 -18.98 -7.81 -16.28
C PRO A 213 -17.54 -8.33 -16.38
N CYS A 214 -17.37 -9.62 -16.66
CA CYS A 214 -16.08 -10.31 -16.61
C CYS A 214 -15.46 -10.34 -18.01
N ASP A 215 -14.59 -9.36 -18.29
CA ASP A 215 -13.82 -9.31 -19.54
C ASP A 215 -12.74 -10.39 -19.54
N PRO A 216 -12.80 -11.41 -20.42
CA PRO A 216 -11.77 -12.47 -20.53
C PRO A 216 -10.34 -11.96 -20.65
N TYR A 217 -10.16 -10.70 -21.05
CA TYR A 217 -8.88 -10.05 -21.09
C TYR A 217 -8.14 -10.01 -19.74
N ASN A 218 -8.85 -9.72 -18.65
CA ASN A 218 -8.24 -9.52 -17.34
C ASN A 218 -7.59 -10.78 -16.78
N ILE A 219 -8.18 -11.95 -17.07
CA ILE A 219 -7.60 -13.24 -16.66
C ILE A 219 -6.37 -13.61 -17.50
N LEU A 220 -6.28 -13.16 -18.76
CA LEU A 220 -5.11 -13.36 -19.63
C LEU A 220 -3.93 -12.50 -19.17
N ILE A 221 -4.16 -11.20 -18.89
CA ILE A 221 -3.17 -10.32 -18.25
C ILE A 221 -2.65 -10.99 -16.98
N ALA A 222 -3.57 -11.41 -16.11
CA ALA A 222 -3.19 -11.99 -14.83
C ALA A 222 -2.36 -13.27 -14.98
N ALA A 223 -2.73 -14.15 -15.91
CA ALA A 223 -1.97 -15.34 -16.21
C ALA A 223 -0.61 -15.04 -16.83
N ALA A 224 -0.49 -13.99 -17.65
CA ALA A 224 0.79 -13.56 -18.21
C ALA A 224 1.78 -13.15 -17.11
N MET A 225 1.29 -12.45 -16.06
CA MET A 225 2.09 -12.07 -14.89
C MET A 225 2.55 -13.26 -14.06
N GLY A 226 1.63 -14.14 -13.69
CA GLY A 226 1.85 -15.08 -12.58
C GLY A 226 1.94 -16.56 -12.94
N CYS A 227 1.26 -16.99 -14.01
CA CYS A 227 1.16 -18.41 -14.36
C CYS A 227 2.28 -18.84 -15.30
N ASP A 228 2.56 -20.13 -15.40
CA ASP A 228 3.49 -20.65 -16.40
C ASP A 228 2.98 -20.49 -17.85
N LEU A 229 3.89 -20.56 -18.82
CA LEU A 229 3.60 -20.44 -20.25
C LEU A 229 2.51 -21.42 -20.69
N ARG A 230 2.51 -22.66 -20.17
CA ARG A 230 1.49 -23.66 -20.51
C ARG A 230 0.09 -23.22 -20.10
N THR A 231 -0.06 -22.68 -18.90
CA THR A 231 -1.36 -22.17 -18.44
C THR A 231 -1.78 -20.96 -19.25
N LEU A 232 -0.84 -20.04 -19.55
CA LEU A 232 -1.12 -18.89 -20.42
C LEU A 232 -1.61 -19.33 -21.81
N GLN A 233 -0.93 -20.28 -22.46
CA GLN A 233 -1.33 -20.85 -23.75
C GLN A 233 -2.74 -21.45 -23.71
N ARG A 234 -3.04 -22.24 -22.66
CA ARG A 234 -4.35 -22.85 -22.48
C ARG A 234 -5.46 -21.80 -22.34
N LEU A 235 -5.24 -20.79 -21.50
CA LEU A 235 -6.22 -19.72 -21.30
C LEU A 235 -6.37 -18.89 -22.58
N TYR A 236 -5.27 -18.57 -23.26
CA TYR A 236 -5.28 -17.84 -24.51
C TYR A 236 -6.12 -18.54 -25.56
N HIS A 237 -5.88 -19.84 -25.82
CA HIS A 237 -6.70 -20.61 -26.76
C HIS A 237 -8.17 -20.79 -26.31
N THR A 238 -8.44 -20.74 -25.00
CA THR A 238 -9.81 -20.84 -24.47
C THR A 238 -10.61 -19.55 -24.71
N TYR A 239 -9.96 -18.39 -24.60
CA TYR A 239 -10.64 -17.10 -24.66
C TYR A 239 -10.52 -16.38 -26.02
N LEU A 240 -9.49 -16.68 -26.83
CA LEU A 240 -9.27 -16.06 -28.14
C LEU A 240 -10.40 -16.33 -29.16
N PRO A 241 -10.99 -17.54 -29.28
CA PRO A 241 -12.11 -17.75 -30.20
C PRO A 241 -13.35 -16.94 -29.81
N ARG A 242 -13.57 -16.72 -28.51
CA ARG A 242 -14.66 -15.87 -28.00
C ARG A 242 -14.43 -14.39 -28.27
N TRP A 243 -13.17 -14.00 -28.42
CA TRP A 243 -12.74 -12.65 -28.78
C TRP A 243 -13.04 -12.32 -30.25
N ASN A 244 -12.70 -13.23 -31.15
CA ASN A 244 -12.83 -13.01 -32.60
C ASN A 244 -14.27 -13.17 -33.11
N GLN A 245 -15.17 -13.81 -32.34
CA GLN A 245 -16.57 -14.05 -32.72
C GLN A 245 -17.51 -12.86 -32.46
N GLY A 246 -17.01 -11.64 -32.22
CA GLY A 246 -17.85 -10.44 -32.23
C GLY A 246 -18.83 -10.30 -31.04
N GLN A 247 -18.64 -11.03 -29.94
CA GLN A 247 -19.29 -10.70 -28.66
C GLN A 247 -18.64 -9.48 -27.96
N VAL A 248 -17.80 -8.73 -28.67
CA VAL A 248 -17.32 -7.43 -28.24
C VAL A 248 -18.31 -6.38 -28.78
N PRO A 249 -18.99 -5.58 -27.94
CA PRO A 249 -19.91 -4.56 -28.41
C PRO A 249 -19.24 -3.64 -29.44
N ALA A 250 -19.93 -3.37 -30.55
CA ALA A 250 -19.45 -2.49 -31.62
C ALA A 250 -18.92 -1.17 -31.00
N GLY A 251 -17.61 -0.91 -31.16
CA GLY A 251 -16.89 0.20 -30.50
C GLY A 251 -15.61 -0.20 -29.76
N ARG A 252 -15.33 -1.49 -29.57
CA ARG A 252 -14.14 -2.00 -28.86
C ARG A 252 -13.09 -2.72 -29.74
N THR A 253 -13.17 -2.62 -31.06
CA THR A 253 -12.16 -3.22 -31.95
C THR A 253 -10.78 -2.58 -31.79
N MET A 254 -10.68 -1.26 -31.58
CA MET A 254 -9.41 -0.61 -31.20
C MET A 254 -8.87 -1.07 -29.84
N LEU A 255 -9.73 -1.45 -28.90
CA LEU A 255 -9.27 -2.05 -27.63
C LEU A 255 -8.60 -3.41 -27.88
N ALA A 256 -8.98 -4.15 -28.93
CA ALA A 256 -8.46 -5.49 -29.16
C ALA A 256 -6.95 -5.52 -29.48
N ASP A 257 -6.45 -4.53 -30.20
CA ASP A 257 -5.03 -4.43 -30.55
C ASP A 257 -4.20 -3.96 -29.34
N HIS A 258 -4.66 -2.93 -28.63
CA HIS A 258 -4.06 -2.49 -27.36
C HIS A 258 -4.03 -3.60 -26.30
N HIS A 259 -5.02 -4.49 -26.30
CA HIS A 259 -5.04 -5.64 -25.42
C HIS A 259 -3.91 -6.64 -25.73
N ARG A 260 -3.57 -6.87 -27.00
CA ARG A 260 -2.45 -7.75 -27.37
C ARG A 260 -1.12 -7.15 -26.95
N GLU A 261 -0.92 -5.86 -27.23
CA GLU A 261 0.30 -5.11 -26.86
C GLU A 261 0.55 -5.17 -25.34
N HIS A 262 -0.49 -4.90 -24.57
CA HIS A 262 -0.41 -4.86 -23.12
C HIS A 262 -0.21 -6.26 -22.51
N VAL A 263 -0.73 -7.34 -23.09
CA VAL A 263 -0.43 -8.72 -22.63
C VAL A 263 1.05 -9.07 -22.83
N VAL A 264 1.68 -8.65 -23.93
CA VAL A 264 3.14 -8.79 -24.12
C VAL A 264 3.88 -7.98 -23.07
N GLY A 265 3.43 -6.73 -22.86
CA GLY A 265 3.99 -5.83 -21.85
C GLY A 265 4.01 -6.46 -20.46
N VAL A 266 2.88 -7.05 -20.09
CA VAL A 266 2.69 -7.68 -18.79
C VAL A 266 3.42 -9.02 -18.69
N ALA A 267 3.53 -9.81 -19.77
CA ALA A 267 4.35 -11.02 -19.80
C ALA A 267 5.83 -10.71 -19.47
N ALA A 268 6.34 -9.56 -19.93
CA ALA A 268 7.70 -9.11 -19.62
C ALA A 268 7.91 -8.77 -18.14
N THR A 269 6.85 -8.58 -17.34
CA THR A 269 6.94 -8.40 -15.87
C THR A 269 6.75 -9.68 -15.09
N SER A 270 6.61 -10.81 -15.78
CA SER A 270 6.29 -12.04 -15.10
C SER A 270 7.37 -12.43 -14.09
N ALA A 271 6.91 -12.83 -12.91
CA ALA A 271 7.75 -13.31 -11.82
C ALA A 271 8.29 -14.73 -12.07
N THR A 272 7.74 -15.45 -13.05
CA THR A 272 8.20 -16.78 -13.42
C THR A 272 9.44 -16.71 -14.34
N PRO A 273 10.37 -17.67 -14.26
CA PRO A 273 11.62 -17.63 -15.03
C PRO A 273 11.41 -17.79 -16.54
N ASP A 274 10.24 -18.25 -16.98
CA ASP A 274 9.83 -18.43 -18.38
C ASP A 274 9.26 -17.16 -19.02
N TRP A 275 9.39 -16.00 -18.38
CA TRP A 275 8.90 -14.72 -18.93
C TRP A 275 9.41 -14.43 -20.35
N ARG A 276 10.67 -14.78 -20.66
CA ARG A 276 11.24 -14.66 -22.03
C ARG A 276 10.47 -15.53 -23.02
N ALA A 277 10.24 -16.79 -22.68
CA ALA A 277 9.50 -17.73 -23.52
C ALA A 277 8.04 -17.30 -23.72
N LYS A 278 7.43 -16.62 -22.73
CA LYS A 278 6.11 -16.00 -22.91
C LYS A 278 6.12 -14.88 -23.92
N VAL A 279 7.10 -13.97 -23.83
CA VAL A 279 7.25 -12.87 -24.79
C VAL A 279 7.49 -13.43 -26.19
N GLU A 280 8.44 -14.35 -26.36
CA GLU A 280 8.74 -15.02 -27.65
C GLU A 280 7.51 -15.74 -28.24
N TRP A 281 6.76 -16.45 -27.39
CA TRP A 281 5.54 -17.12 -27.85
C TRP A 281 4.48 -16.13 -28.32
N LEU A 282 4.29 -15.01 -27.60
CA LEU A 282 3.35 -13.95 -27.96
C LEU A 282 3.78 -13.19 -29.22
N GLU A 283 5.08 -12.96 -29.42
CA GLU A 283 5.64 -12.46 -30.68
C GLU A 283 5.25 -13.40 -31.84
N GLY A 284 5.38 -14.71 -31.63
CA GLY A 284 4.96 -15.74 -32.60
C GLY A 284 3.44 -15.77 -32.88
N GLN A 285 2.62 -15.14 -32.03
CA GLN A 285 1.18 -14.95 -32.29
C GLN A 285 0.88 -13.67 -33.10
N GLY A 286 1.92 -12.95 -33.55
CA GLY A 286 1.79 -11.72 -34.35
C GLY A 286 1.66 -10.45 -33.51
N CYS A 287 2.06 -10.47 -32.23
CA CYS A 287 2.07 -9.25 -31.41
C CYS A 287 3.31 -8.39 -31.76
N PRO A 288 3.14 -7.11 -32.13
CA PRO A 288 4.26 -6.26 -32.55
C PRO A 288 5.18 -5.86 -31.36
N PRO A 289 6.46 -5.54 -31.63
CA PRO A 289 7.34 -4.98 -30.62
C PRO A 289 6.97 -3.52 -30.31
N THR A 290 6.21 -3.30 -29.23
CA THR A 290 5.78 -1.97 -28.76
C THR A 290 6.61 -1.48 -27.57
N ALA A 291 6.37 -0.25 -27.09
CA ALA A 291 7.06 0.28 -25.91
C ALA A 291 6.61 -0.34 -24.58
N ASP A 292 5.42 -0.97 -24.54
CA ASP A 292 4.80 -1.51 -23.33
C ASP A 292 5.72 -2.48 -22.55
N PRO A 293 6.41 -3.46 -23.17
CA PRO A 293 7.28 -4.36 -22.44
C PRO A 293 8.43 -3.66 -21.72
N ALA A 294 9.06 -2.67 -22.36
CA ALA A 294 10.10 -1.89 -21.70
C ALA A 294 9.53 -1.03 -20.56
N TYR A 295 8.37 -0.41 -20.79
CA TYR A 295 7.66 0.33 -19.76
C TYR A 295 7.40 -0.53 -18.51
N PHE A 296 6.81 -1.70 -18.68
CA PHE A 296 6.46 -2.56 -17.55
C PHE A 296 7.70 -3.21 -16.90
N ALA A 297 8.66 -3.69 -17.70
CA ALA A 297 9.89 -4.32 -17.21
C ALA A 297 10.75 -3.39 -16.35
N ALA A 298 10.68 -2.08 -16.56
CA ALA A 298 11.40 -1.07 -15.76
C ALA A 298 11.11 -1.13 -14.26
N ARG A 299 9.98 -1.72 -13.84
CA ARG A 299 9.60 -1.89 -12.43
C ARG A 299 10.14 -3.16 -11.79
N CYS A 300 10.66 -4.10 -12.57
CA CYS A 300 11.09 -5.40 -12.08
C CYS A 300 12.41 -5.27 -11.29
N PRO A 301 12.63 -6.08 -10.24
CA PRO A 301 13.90 -6.07 -9.51
C PRO A 301 15.12 -6.36 -10.38
N ASP A 302 14.96 -7.20 -11.41
CA ASP A 302 15.95 -7.58 -12.43
C ASP A 302 15.78 -6.77 -13.73
N ALA A 303 15.24 -5.55 -13.64
CA ALA A 303 14.92 -4.70 -14.79
C ALA A 303 16.09 -4.50 -15.78
N PRO A 304 17.36 -4.27 -15.37
CA PRO A 304 18.45 -4.12 -16.34
C PRO A 304 18.58 -5.30 -17.31
N ASP A 305 18.51 -6.53 -16.79
CA ASP A 305 18.59 -7.75 -17.62
C ASP A 305 17.39 -7.89 -18.56
N ARG A 306 16.20 -7.51 -18.09
CA ARG A 306 14.97 -7.54 -18.90
C ARG A 306 15.01 -6.51 -20.01
N LEU A 307 15.40 -5.27 -19.69
CA LEU A 307 15.50 -4.16 -20.62
C LEU A 307 16.58 -4.42 -21.67
N ALA A 308 17.74 -4.94 -21.29
CA ALA A 308 18.80 -5.32 -22.22
C ALA A 308 18.34 -6.41 -23.20
N TRP A 309 17.64 -7.43 -22.68
CA TRP A 309 17.08 -8.49 -23.53
C TRP A 309 16.02 -7.96 -24.49
N LEU A 310 15.06 -7.16 -24.01
CA LEU A 310 14.03 -6.52 -24.85
C LEU A 310 14.67 -5.63 -25.93
N ARG A 311 15.67 -4.82 -25.57
CA ARG A 311 16.38 -3.95 -26.50
C ARG A 311 17.04 -4.73 -27.63
N SER A 312 17.68 -5.86 -27.31
CA SER A 312 18.33 -6.75 -28.30
C SER A 312 17.34 -7.35 -29.32
N ARG A 313 16.06 -7.39 -28.97
CA ARG A 313 14.96 -7.90 -29.80
C ARG A 313 14.25 -6.80 -30.60
N GLY A 314 14.68 -5.54 -30.46
CA GLY A 314 14.11 -4.41 -31.19
C GLY A 314 12.95 -3.71 -30.47
N TYR A 315 12.68 -4.04 -29.20
CA TYR A 315 11.70 -3.28 -28.42
C TYR A 315 12.23 -1.86 -28.14
N PRO A 316 11.42 -0.81 -28.38
CA PRO A 316 11.82 0.57 -28.14
C PRO A 316 11.91 0.88 -26.64
N LEU A 317 12.99 1.55 -26.24
CA LEU A 317 13.11 2.19 -24.93
C LEU A 317 12.60 3.62 -25.05
N THR A 318 11.57 3.98 -24.30
CA THR A 318 10.90 5.29 -24.38
C THR A 318 10.98 6.05 -23.06
N ALA A 319 10.63 7.34 -23.09
CA ALA A 319 10.52 8.17 -21.90
C ALA A 319 9.56 7.57 -20.84
N ASP A 320 8.53 6.83 -21.28
CA ASP A 320 7.61 6.16 -20.37
C ASP A 320 8.33 5.11 -19.49
N ALA A 321 9.30 4.37 -20.04
CA ALA A 321 10.09 3.41 -19.26
C ALA A 321 10.94 4.12 -18.20
N VAL A 322 11.50 5.29 -18.52
CA VAL A 322 12.24 6.14 -17.57
C VAL A 322 11.30 6.62 -16.46
N THR A 323 10.12 7.15 -16.82
CA THR A 323 9.10 7.60 -15.88
C THR A 323 8.67 6.47 -14.94
N ASN A 324 8.51 5.24 -15.45
CA ASN A 324 8.10 4.09 -14.65
C ASN A 324 9.22 3.54 -13.74
N ALA A 325 10.48 3.56 -14.20
CA ALA A 325 11.63 3.27 -13.35
C ALA A 325 11.72 4.29 -12.19
N ALA A 326 11.52 5.56 -12.50
CA ALA A 326 11.59 6.63 -11.51
C ALA A 326 10.44 6.60 -10.49
N SER A 327 9.21 6.32 -10.94
CA SER A 327 8.03 6.18 -10.07
C SER A 327 8.12 4.95 -9.15
N SER A 328 8.71 3.86 -9.63
CA SER A 328 8.94 2.65 -8.82
C SER A 328 10.15 2.74 -7.89
N GLY A 329 11.01 3.75 -8.08
CA GLY A 329 12.25 3.91 -7.31
C GLY A 329 13.32 2.89 -7.69
N ASN A 330 13.19 2.25 -8.86
CA ASN A 330 14.15 1.29 -9.36
C ASN A 330 15.37 2.01 -9.93
N MET A 331 16.32 2.33 -9.05
CA MET A 331 17.51 3.10 -9.41
C MET A 331 18.41 2.38 -10.41
N GLU A 332 18.43 1.05 -10.42
CA GLU A 332 19.22 0.27 -11.37
C GLU A 332 18.63 0.35 -12.78
N ALA A 333 17.31 0.18 -12.91
CA ALA A 333 16.61 0.39 -14.17
C ALA A 333 16.79 1.82 -14.69
N LEU A 334 16.66 2.81 -13.80
CA LEU A 334 16.80 4.21 -14.17
C LEU A 334 18.21 4.54 -14.68
N GLN A 335 19.25 4.04 -13.99
CA GLN A 335 20.64 4.21 -14.44
C GLN A 335 20.88 3.57 -15.81
N TYR A 336 20.38 2.35 -16.02
CA TYR A 336 20.49 1.66 -17.30
C TYR A 336 19.83 2.45 -18.43
N LEU A 337 18.57 2.88 -18.25
CA LEU A 337 17.83 3.62 -19.28
C LEU A 337 18.48 4.96 -19.64
N LEU A 338 19.01 5.68 -18.65
CA LEU A 338 19.72 6.94 -18.86
C LEU A 338 21.07 6.74 -19.56
N ALA A 339 21.79 5.65 -19.24
CA ALA A 339 23.05 5.30 -19.89
C ALA A 339 22.86 4.92 -21.37
N GLU A 340 21.74 4.28 -21.71
CA GLU A 340 21.33 3.97 -23.09
C GLU A 340 20.88 5.21 -23.89
N GLY A 341 20.85 6.40 -23.27
CA GLY A 341 20.42 7.63 -23.92
C GLY A 341 18.91 7.72 -24.17
N THR A 342 18.11 6.99 -23.38
CA THR A 342 16.65 7.04 -23.48
C THR A 342 16.19 8.48 -23.19
N PRO A 343 15.30 9.06 -24.02
CA PRO A 343 14.85 10.43 -23.83
C PRO A 343 14.16 10.58 -22.48
N VAL A 344 14.43 11.71 -21.81
CA VAL A 344 13.81 12.06 -20.54
C VAL A 344 12.92 13.27 -20.73
N ASP A 345 11.69 13.19 -20.23
CA ASP A 345 10.76 14.30 -20.22
C ASP A 345 10.55 14.85 -18.80
N GLY A 346 9.86 16.00 -18.68
CA GLY A 346 9.56 16.61 -17.39
C GLY A 346 8.54 15.83 -16.53
N SER A 347 7.95 14.75 -17.05
CA SER A 347 6.96 13.94 -16.33
C SER A 347 7.63 12.97 -15.35
N ALA A 348 8.83 12.47 -15.68
CA ALA A 348 9.58 11.51 -14.86
C ALA A 348 9.86 12.02 -13.44
N VAL A 349 10.26 13.29 -13.29
CA VAL A 349 10.51 13.92 -11.97
C VAL A 349 9.23 14.01 -11.15
N GLY A 350 8.11 14.36 -11.79
CA GLY A 350 6.80 14.42 -11.15
C GLY A 350 6.32 13.05 -10.66
N ALA A 351 6.50 12.01 -11.47
CA ALA A 351 6.13 10.64 -11.11
C ALA A 351 6.99 10.08 -9.97
N ALA A 352 8.30 10.37 -9.97
CA ALA A 352 9.19 10.05 -8.84
C ALA A 352 8.78 10.80 -7.56
N ALA A 353 8.38 12.07 -7.69
CA ALA A 353 7.93 12.89 -6.57
C ALA A 353 6.63 12.37 -5.94
N GLU A 354 5.67 11.93 -6.75
CA GLU A 354 4.40 11.34 -6.27
C GLU A 354 4.61 10.09 -5.40
N HIS A 355 5.71 9.37 -5.62
CA HIS A 355 6.07 8.18 -4.84
C HIS A 355 7.14 8.46 -3.78
N GLY A 356 7.57 9.72 -3.65
CA GLY A 356 8.58 10.14 -2.66
C GLY A 356 10.00 9.67 -2.96
N ASN A 357 10.30 9.26 -4.19
CA ASN A 357 11.60 8.72 -4.60
C ASN A 357 12.63 9.83 -4.86
N LEU A 358 13.10 10.47 -3.79
CA LEU A 358 14.10 11.54 -3.86
C LEU A 358 15.37 11.15 -4.67
N PRO A 359 15.97 9.95 -4.52
CA PRO A 359 17.15 9.59 -5.30
C PRO A 359 16.90 9.59 -6.81
N ALA A 360 15.72 9.13 -7.27
CA ALA A 360 15.34 9.16 -8.67
C ALA A 360 15.16 10.59 -9.18
N MET A 361 14.52 11.46 -8.38
CA MET A 361 14.36 12.88 -8.71
C MET A 361 15.70 13.60 -8.89
N GLN A 362 16.66 13.34 -7.99
CA GLN A 362 18.01 13.92 -8.04
C GLN A 362 18.77 13.46 -9.28
N MET A 363 18.70 12.16 -9.60
CA MET A 363 19.33 11.59 -10.79
C MET A 363 18.75 12.18 -12.08
N LEU A 364 17.43 12.22 -12.20
CA LEU A 364 16.76 12.81 -13.36
C LEU A 364 17.14 14.28 -13.54
N HIS A 365 17.18 15.05 -12.46
CA HIS A 365 17.58 16.45 -12.49
C HIS A 365 19.05 16.63 -12.91
N ALA A 366 19.96 15.79 -12.41
CA ALA A 366 21.37 15.79 -12.81
C ALA A 366 21.56 15.47 -14.30
N HIS A 367 20.66 14.68 -14.89
CA HIS A 367 20.61 14.39 -16.33
C HIS A 367 19.84 15.46 -17.14
N GLY A 368 19.57 16.63 -16.57
CA GLY A 368 18.98 17.76 -17.28
C GLY A 368 17.45 17.76 -17.37
N SER A 369 16.77 16.88 -16.63
CA SER A 369 15.31 16.87 -16.61
C SER A 369 14.75 18.14 -15.95
N PRO A 370 13.81 18.85 -16.59
CA PRO A 370 13.24 20.05 -16.02
C PRO A 370 12.36 19.70 -14.81
N ILE A 371 12.48 20.50 -13.75
CA ILE A 371 11.59 20.40 -12.60
C ILE A 371 10.31 21.16 -12.90
N THR A 372 9.21 20.44 -12.94
CA THR A 372 7.89 21.04 -13.16
C THR A 372 7.31 21.59 -11.86
N ALA A 373 6.46 22.61 -11.96
CA ALA A 373 5.71 23.13 -10.80
C ALA A 373 4.82 22.05 -10.14
N GLY A 374 4.42 21.03 -10.91
CA GLY A 374 3.68 19.87 -10.41
C GLY A 374 4.48 18.96 -9.47
N ALA A 375 5.81 18.90 -9.62
CA ALA A 375 6.66 18.02 -8.81
C ALA A 375 6.59 18.33 -7.31
N LEU A 376 6.49 19.62 -6.93
CA LEU A 376 6.37 20.01 -5.53
C LEU A 376 5.04 19.57 -4.92
N ARG A 377 3.93 19.72 -5.65
CA ARG A 377 2.61 19.25 -5.21
C ARG A 377 2.55 17.72 -5.16
N ALA A 378 3.19 17.03 -6.09
CA ALA A 378 3.31 15.58 -6.08
C ALA A 378 4.09 15.09 -4.84
N ALA A 379 5.26 15.67 -4.54
CA ALA A 379 6.03 15.37 -3.34
C ALA A 379 5.25 15.65 -2.05
N ALA A 380 4.47 16.73 -2.02
CA ALA A 380 3.60 17.06 -0.90
C ALA A 380 2.48 16.01 -0.73
N CYS A 381 1.82 15.61 -1.82
CA CYS A 381 0.81 14.55 -1.82
C CYS A 381 1.37 13.21 -1.35
N ALA A 382 2.64 12.90 -1.68
CA ALA A 382 3.36 11.73 -1.21
C ALA A 382 3.72 11.79 0.30
N GLY A 383 3.66 12.97 0.92
CA GLY A 383 4.08 13.17 2.30
C GLY A 383 5.60 13.17 2.50
N SER A 384 6.39 13.29 1.42
CA SER A 384 7.85 13.20 1.46
C SER A 384 8.48 14.54 1.82
N LEU A 385 8.70 14.78 3.12
CA LEU A 385 9.41 15.96 3.61
C LEU A 385 10.80 16.15 2.97
N PRO A 386 11.63 15.10 2.79
CA PRO A 386 12.91 15.25 2.12
C PRO A 386 12.78 15.75 0.67
N ALA A 387 11.81 15.21 -0.09
CA ALA A 387 11.59 15.64 -1.47
C ALA A 387 11.06 17.09 -1.56
N VAL A 388 10.13 17.47 -0.69
CA VAL A 388 9.64 18.86 -0.60
C VAL A 388 10.77 19.81 -0.22
N SER A 389 11.61 19.45 0.75
CA SER A 389 12.73 20.29 1.20
C SER A 389 13.77 20.48 0.09
N TRP A 390 14.09 19.40 -0.64
CA TRP A 390 15.00 19.45 -1.78
C TRP A 390 14.44 20.34 -2.89
N LEU A 391 13.17 20.16 -3.29
CA LEU A 391 12.54 20.98 -4.34
C LEU A 391 12.46 22.45 -3.96
N LEU A 392 12.11 22.79 -2.71
CA LEU A 392 12.13 24.17 -2.23
C LEU A 392 13.55 24.75 -2.24
N GLY A 393 14.56 23.95 -1.90
CA GLY A 393 15.96 24.38 -1.92
C GLY A 393 16.51 24.75 -3.32
N LEU A 394 15.85 24.29 -4.39
CA LEU A 394 16.18 24.65 -5.76
C LEU A 394 15.53 25.97 -6.22
N LEU A 395 14.63 26.53 -5.41
CA LEU A 395 13.90 27.76 -5.72
C LEU A 395 14.54 28.96 -5.00
N GLY A 396 14.52 30.12 -5.66
CA GLY A 396 14.83 31.40 -5.03
C GLY A 396 13.76 31.84 -4.03
N ALA A 397 14.07 32.80 -3.17
CA ALA A 397 13.20 33.23 -2.07
C ALA A 397 11.81 33.74 -2.52
N GLU A 398 11.74 34.41 -3.68
CA GLU A 398 10.47 34.89 -4.23
C GLU A 398 9.60 33.74 -4.75
N GLN A 399 10.22 32.80 -5.47
CA GLN A 399 9.54 31.60 -5.98
C GLN A 399 9.06 30.71 -4.84
N GLN A 400 9.87 30.56 -3.78
CA GLN A 400 9.47 29.85 -2.57
C GLN A 400 8.21 30.47 -1.96
N ARG A 401 8.15 31.80 -1.82
CA ARG A 401 6.97 32.49 -1.29
C ARG A 401 5.73 32.30 -2.18
N ALA A 402 5.91 32.24 -3.50
CA ALA A 402 4.82 32.01 -4.43
C ALA A 402 4.25 30.58 -4.35
N VAL A 403 5.09 29.57 -4.10
CA VAL A 403 4.65 28.16 -4.02
C VAL A 403 4.15 27.75 -2.63
N LEU A 404 4.53 28.47 -1.57
CA LEU A 404 4.05 28.27 -0.20
C LEU A 404 2.62 28.83 -0.03
N ASP A 405 1.68 28.21 -0.75
CA ASP A 405 0.28 28.61 -0.84
C ASP A 405 -0.66 27.66 -0.07
N ALA A 406 -1.95 28.03 -0.01
CA ALA A 406 -3.00 27.21 0.58
C ALA A 406 -3.16 25.85 -0.15
N ALA A 407 -2.88 25.79 -1.45
CA ALA A 407 -3.04 24.59 -2.24
C ALA A 407 -1.99 23.54 -1.86
N LEU A 408 -0.73 23.95 -1.63
CA LEU A 408 0.37 23.08 -1.24
C LEU A 408 0.08 22.40 0.09
N ILE A 409 -0.29 23.16 1.13
CA ILE A 409 -0.59 22.57 2.44
C ILE A 409 -1.86 21.70 2.41
N SER A 410 -2.87 22.06 1.62
CA SER A 410 -4.05 21.22 1.40
C SER A 410 -3.73 19.92 0.64
N THR A 411 -2.78 19.94 -0.29
CA THR A 411 -2.30 18.71 -0.95
C THR A 411 -1.49 17.84 0.00
N ALA A 412 -0.62 18.43 0.83
CA ALA A 412 0.10 17.72 1.88
C ALA A 412 -0.84 17.08 2.91
N ALA A 413 -1.98 17.70 3.20
CA ALA A 413 -2.97 17.17 4.13
C ALA A 413 -3.55 15.81 3.68
N ARG A 414 -3.58 15.56 2.37
CA ARG A 414 -4.01 14.27 1.81
C ARG A 414 -3.02 13.13 2.10
N SER A 415 -1.74 13.43 2.29
CA SER A 415 -0.72 12.42 2.64
C SER A 415 -0.90 11.86 4.05
N GLY A 416 -1.56 12.62 4.94
CA GLY A 416 -1.65 12.30 6.37
C GLY A 416 -0.34 12.46 7.16
N CYS A 417 0.72 13.00 6.54
CA CYS A 417 2.02 13.21 7.18
C CYS A 417 2.01 14.49 8.04
N LEU A 418 1.79 14.33 9.36
CA LEU A 418 1.74 15.46 10.30
C LEU A 418 3.04 16.29 10.27
N VAL A 419 4.19 15.62 10.22
CA VAL A 419 5.51 16.31 10.23
C VAL A 419 5.64 17.26 9.05
N LEU A 420 5.21 16.84 7.85
CA LEU A 420 5.23 17.70 6.67
C LEU A 420 4.26 18.89 6.82
N LEU A 421 3.06 18.66 7.34
CA LEU A 421 2.07 19.73 7.55
C LEU A 421 2.56 20.78 8.54
N VAL A 422 3.11 20.35 9.69
CA VAL A 422 3.70 21.25 10.67
C VAL A 422 4.79 22.08 10.01
N ARG A 423 5.67 21.45 9.22
CA ARG A 423 6.74 22.17 8.55
C ARG A 423 6.24 23.19 7.53
N LEU A 424 5.27 22.84 6.70
CA LEU A 424 4.69 23.78 5.73
C LEU A 424 3.96 24.94 6.42
N TRP A 425 3.30 24.67 7.55
CA TRP A 425 2.67 25.70 8.35
C TRP A 425 3.69 26.66 8.99
N GLU A 426 4.79 26.14 9.53
CA GLU A 426 5.91 26.97 10.04
C GLU A 426 6.54 27.85 8.94
N LEU A 427 6.54 27.38 7.69
CA LEU A 427 7.00 28.15 6.54
C LEU A 427 6.00 29.21 6.07
N GLY A 428 4.83 29.32 6.72
CA GLY A 428 3.83 30.36 6.47
C GLY A 428 2.66 29.95 5.58
N CYS A 429 2.48 28.67 5.26
CA CYS A 429 1.33 28.24 4.47
C CYS A 429 0.01 28.43 5.25
N PRO A 430 -1.00 29.09 4.67
CA PRO A 430 -2.26 29.36 5.36
C PRO A 430 -3.14 28.10 5.45
N LEU A 431 -3.63 27.80 6.65
CA LEU A 431 -4.61 26.74 6.86
C LEU A 431 -5.99 27.16 6.38
N THR A 432 -6.63 26.33 5.56
CA THR A 432 -7.95 26.62 4.99
C THR A 432 -8.92 25.47 5.24
N ALA A 433 -10.22 25.72 5.00
CA ALA A 433 -11.23 24.68 5.16
C ALA A 433 -11.03 23.50 4.20
N THR A 434 -10.39 23.75 3.05
CA THR A 434 -9.96 22.69 2.14
C THR A 434 -8.87 21.80 2.74
N THR A 435 -7.97 22.35 3.57
CA THR A 435 -6.93 21.59 4.27
C THR A 435 -7.55 20.57 5.22
N PHE A 436 -8.54 21.01 6.01
CA PHE A 436 -9.31 20.15 6.90
C PHE A 436 -10.09 19.07 6.14
N ALA A 437 -10.79 19.45 5.06
CA ALA A 437 -11.54 18.50 4.23
C ALA A 437 -10.63 17.44 3.59
N ARG A 438 -9.43 17.81 3.14
CA ARG A 438 -8.44 16.87 2.56
C ARG A 438 -7.89 15.92 3.61
N ALA A 439 -7.54 16.40 4.81
CA ALA A 439 -7.16 15.55 5.93
C ALA A 439 -8.28 14.56 6.32
N ALA A 440 -9.53 15.03 6.33
CA ALA A 440 -10.70 14.20 6.62
C ALA A 440 -10.87 13.10 5.57
N SER A 441 -10.68 13.43 4.28
CA SER A 441 -10.72 12.45 3.19
C SER A 441 -9.60 11.40 3.27
N ALA A 442 -8.42 11.78 3.79
CA ALA A 442 -7.31 10.86 4.02
C ALA A 442 -7.55 9.95 5.24
N GLY A 443 -8.44 10.36 6.15
CA GLY A 443 -8.77 9.60 7.36
C GLY A 443 -7.63 9.51 8.38
N SER A 444 -6.76 10.54 8.44
CA SER A 444 -5.70 10.65 9.45
C SER A 444 -6.22 11.40 10.67
N GLU A 445 -6.50 10.67 11.75
CA GLU A 445 -7.01 11.25 13.01
C GLU A 445 -5.99 12.19 13.65
N GLU A 446 -4.71 11.82 13.63
CA GLU A 446 -3.62 12.63 14.14
C GLU A 446 -3.56 14.02 13.50
N VAL A 447 -3.70 14.08 12.16
CA VAL A 447 -3.71 15.36 11.44
C VAL A 447 -4.96 16.17 11.74
N LEU A 448 -6.13 15.54 11.83
CA LEU A 448 -7.38 16.24 12.13
C LEU A 448 -7.38 16.87 13.52
N GLU A 449 -6.87 16.16 14.52
CA GLU A 449 -6.72 16.69 15.87
C GLU A 449 -5.77 17.89 15.89
N TRP A 450 -4.61 17.77 15.23
CA TRP A 450 -3.67 18.88 15.13
C TRP A 450 -4.28 20.10 14.41
N LEU A 451 -4.98 19.91 13.29
CA LEU A 451 -5.65 20.99 12.57
C LEU A 451 -6.73 21.67 13.42
N ALA A 452 -7.48 20.89 14.22
CA ALA A 452 -8.48 21.43 15.14
C ALA A 452 -7.84 22.26 16.26
N GLU A 453 -6.70 21.81 16.81
CA GLU A 453 -5.92 22.56 17.80
C GLU A 453 -5.38 23.88 17.25
N GLN A 454 -4.96 23.91 15.98
CA GLN A 454 -4.52 25.13 15.29
C GLN A 454 -5.68 26.07 14.89
N GLY A 455 -6.93 25.71 15.20
CA GLY A 455 -8.11 26.52 14.85
C GLY A 455 -8.40 26.57 13.35
N CYS A 456 -8.02 25.52 12.59
CA CYS A 456 -8.28 25.44 11.16
C CYS A 456 -9.80 25.59 10.88
N PRO A 457 -10.22 26.47 9.96
CA PRO A 457 -11.63 26.63 9.63
C PRO A 457 -12.19 25.31 9.07
N MET A 458 -13.42 24.97 9.46
CA MET A 458 -14.14 23.80 8.94
C MET A 458 -15.26 24.30 8.02
N GLU A 459 -15.44 23.70 6.84
CA GLU A 459 -16.58 24.06 6.00
C GLU A 459 -17.89 23.72 6.71
N ALA A 460 -18.72 24.74 6.98
CA ALA A 460 -20.09 24.53 7.42
C ALA A 460 -20.89 23.92 6.27
N ARG A 461 -21.08 22.60 6.28
CA ARG A 461 -21.98 21.91 5.35
C ARG A 461 -23.33 22.62 5.39
N ARG A 462 -23.75 23.27 4.27
CA ARG A 462 -25.07 23.90 4.16
C ARG A 462 -26.12 22.89 4.61
N ARG A 463 -26.84 23.21 5.70
CA ARG A 463 -27.89 22.37 6.28
C ARG A 463 -29.07 22.26 5.30
N SER A 464 -29.07 21.28 4.41
CA SER A 464 -30.32 20.78 3.83
C SER A 464 -30.85 19.65 4.73
N LYS A 465 -31.72 20.05 5.66
CA LYS A 465 -32.55 19.24 6.58
C LYS A 465 -31.82 18.36 7.62
N ALA A 466 -32.17 18.60 8.89
CA ALA A 466 -31.71 17.86 10.06
C ALA A 466 -32.20 16.38 10.01
N PRO A 467 -31.52 15.45 10.72
CA PRO A 467 -31.87 15.28 12.13
C PRO A 467 -30.70 15.13 13.12
N ASP A 468 -31.06 15.51 14.34
CA ASP A 468 -30.56 15.19 15.68
C ASP A 468 -29.17 15.64 16.17
N ARG A 469 -29.20 16.62 17.08
CA ARG A 469 -28.07 17.27 17.77
C ARG A 469 -27.54 16.41 18.93
N ARG A 470 -27.08 15.18 18.65
CA ARG A 470 -26.40 14.35 19.68
C ARG A 470 -25.10 13.66 19.26
N ARG A 471 -24.63 13.78 18.02
CA ARG A 471 -23.45 13.01 17.54
C ARG A 471 -22.09 13.71 17.50
N TYR A 472 -21.97 14.98 17.86
CA TYR A 472 -20.66 15.68 17.83
C TYR A 472 -20.16 16.17 19.20
N LYS A 473 -20.69 15.63 20.30
CA LYS A 473 -20.27 16.01 21.67
C LYS A 473 -19.29 15.04 22.34
N ILE A 474 -18.76 14.04 21.61
CA ILE A 474 -17.87 13.01 22.18
C ILE A 474 -16.37 13.24 21.85
N LEU A 475 -16.02 14.16 20.94
CA LEU A 475 -14.61 14.44 20.60
C LEU A 475 -13.99 15.67 21.30
N LEU A 476 -14.70 16.33 22.22
CA LEU A 476 -14.21 17.54 22.90
C LEU A 476 -14.13 17.42 24.43
N ALA A 477 -14.06 16.21 24.99
CA ALA A 477 -13.98 16.05 26.44
C ALA A 477 -13.04 14.94 26.88
N ARG A 478 -11.71 15.11 26.70
CA ARG A 478 -10.71 14.59 27.65
C ARG A 478 -9.48 15.52 27.71
N PRO A 479 -9.17 16.13 28.86
CA PRO A 479 -7.92 16.85 29.08
C PRO A 479 -6.82 15.86 29.44
N GLY A 480 -5.71 15.82 28.69
CA GLY A 480 -4.59 14.96 29.10
C GLY A 480 -3.50 14.62 28.09
N SER A 481 -3.08 15.53 27.19
CA SER A 481 -1.94 15.24 26.29
C SER A 481 -0.90 16.36 26.19
N SER A 482 -0.97 17.39 27.06
CA SER A 482 -0.03 18.54 27.01
C SER A 482 1.37 18.25 27.59
N LYS A 483 1.59 17.10 28.25
CA LYS A 483 2.85 16.79 28.95
C LYS A 483 3.81 15.87 28.19
N GLN A 484 3.38 15.16 27.15
CA GLN A 484 4.25 14.22 26.43
C GLN A 484 5.01 14.85 25.26
N LEU A 485 4.49 15.90 24.60
CA LEU A 485 5.20 16.58 23.50
C LEU A 485 6.30 17.54 23.97
N ARG A 486 6.27 17.98 25.25
CA ARG A 486 7.36 18.81 25.82
C ARG A 486 8.63 18.02 26.18
N ARG A 487 8.59 16.68 26.18
CA ARG A 487 9.78 15.85 26.48
C ARG A 487 10.67 15.54 25.27
N LEU A 488 10.25 15.91 24.06
CA LEU A 488 11.12 15.90 22.87
C LEU A 488 11.95 17.19 22.72
N HIS A 489 11.75 18.19 23.59
CA HIS A 489 12.44 19.48 23.58
C HIS A 489 13.39 19.64 24.78
N GLY A 490 14.42 18.81 24.87
CA GLY A 490 15.34 18.90 26.01
C GLY A 490 16.73 18.34 25.79
N SER A 491 17.59 19.07 25.07
CA SER A 491 18.97 19.34 25.51
C SER A 491 19.66 20.31 24.57
N GLU A 492 19.60 21.61 24.87
CA GLU A 492 20.71 22.53 24.62
C GLU A 492 20.47 23.79 25.47
N LYS A 493 21.23 23.89 26.58
CA LYS A 493 21.25 25.07 27.46
C LYS A 493 22.22 26.10 26.87
N PRO A 494 21.85 27.37 26.73
CA PRO A 494 22.83 28.44 26.62
C PRO A 494 23.32 28.86 28.02
N LEU A 495 24.64 28.98 28.14
CA LEU A 495 25.38 29.47 29.30
C LEU A 495 24.99 30.93 29.65
N GLY A 496 24.84 31.18 30.95
CA GLY A 496 24.31 32.43 31.52
C GLY A 496 25.22 33.65 31.35
N ARG A 497 24.58 34.81 31.19
CA ARG A 497 25.19 36.13 31.37
C ARG A 497 25.16 36.49 32.86
N GLY A 498 26.34 36.61 33.47
CA GLY A 498 26.52 37.18 34.80
C GLY A 498 26.38 38.70 34.78
N VAL A 499 25.66 39.24 35.77
CA VAL A 499 25.63 40.67 36.12
C VAL A 499 26.76 40.94 37.13
N PRO A 500 27.57 42.01 36.99
CA PRO A 500 28.66 42.28 37.91
C PRO A 500 28.16 43.01 39.17
N GLY A 501 28.57 42.49 40.33
CA GLY A 501 28.36 43.09 41.64
C GLY A 501 29.25 44.31 41.89
N ARG A 502 28.62 45.37 42.41
CA ARG A 502 29.28 46.57 42.96
C ARG A 502 30.21 46.18 44.11
N ARG A 503 31.49 46.52 44.02
CA ARG A 503 32.39 46.65 45.19
C ARG A 503 32.47 48.12 45.58
N ARG A 504 31.96 48.45 46.77
CA ARG A 504 32.46 49.57 47.57
C ARG A 504 33.51 49.01 48.52
N ARG A 505 34.64 49.70 48.70
CA ARG A 505 35.27 49.89 50.03
C ARG A 505 36.10 51.17 50.06
N PRO A 506 36.35 51.72 51.25
CA PRO A 506 36.63 53.14 51.50
C PRO A 506 38.12 53.44 51.71
N ALA A 507 38.37 54.74 51.92
CA ALA A 507 39.62 55.46 52.20
C ALA A 507 40.50 55.74 50.98
#